data_AF-A0A1G1JIC0-F1
#
_entry.id   AF-A0A1G1JIC0-F1
#
_cell.length_a   1.000
_cell.length_b   1.000
_cell.length_c   1.000
_cell.angle_alpha   90.00
_cell.angle_beta   90.00
_cell.angle_gamma   90.00
#
_symmetry.space_group_name_H-M   'P 1'
#
loop_
_entity.id
_entity.type
_entity.pdbx_description
1 polymer ?
#
loop_
_entity_poly.entity_id
_entity_poly.type
_entity_poly.pdbx_seq_one_letter_code
_entity_poly.pdbx_strand_id
1 'polypeptide(L)'
;MSGYFVFFKHSPKPRGDIKMKLNFFKLFGSEAYEATEMAEEIAKLEEAIPDFRKAADLAEAECVRIRRMKIGGGDFSEKELETAQRQYDNARLDLQAAESSFQDLLGKLKEIVAVDLEKEKQIAEADRLALKEEVSEWKEDVVRKAAALQASRIALGGGHAMPVYTFCENPQEEELFNQELSRLLKQQSHPTYFEKKRELHQHQERLRVTTVKSTVENLLTEAQKQQAVSQ
;
A
#
# COMPACT_ATOMS: atom_id res chain seq x y z
N MET A 1 -45.16 -38.92 62.87
CA MET A 1 -44.10 -39.50 62.02
C MET A 1 -44.38 -39.02 60.59
N SER A 2 -43.84 -37.88 60.15
CA SER A 2 -42.49 -37.60 59.64
C SER A 2 -42.13 -38.29 58.32
N GLY A 3 -41.91 -37.46 57.29
CA GLY A 3 -40.97 -37.65 56.18
C GLY A 3 -41.59 -38.01 54.83
N TYR A 4 -41.24 -37.43 53.67
CA TYR A 4 -40.36 -36.32 53.27
C TYR A 4 -40.81 -35.92 51.84
N PHE A 5 -41.07 -34.65 51.54
CA PHE A 5 -41.13 -34.14 50.16
C PHE A 5 -40.05 -33.05 50.02
N VAL A 6 -39.06 -33.31 49.17
CA VAL A 6 -37.97 -32.38 48.86
C VAL A 6 -38.51 -31.36 47.86
N PHE A 7 -38.68 -30.12 48.31
CA PHE A 7 -38.95 -28.97 47.46
C PHE A 7 -37.66 -28.56 46.74
N PHE A 8 -37.58 -28.73 45.41
CA PHE A 8 -36.69 -27.90 44.61
C PHE A 8 -37.31 -26.50 44.50
N LYS A 9 -37.01 -25.65 45.50
CA LYS A 9 -37.16 -24.20 45.41
C LYS A 9 -36.13 -23.67 44.41
N HIS A 10 -36.46 -23.69 43.13
CA HIS A 10 -35.92 -22.74 42.17
C HIS A 10 -37.09 -21.92 41.65
N SER A 11 -37.50 -20.94 42.46
CA SER A 11 -38.12 -19.73 41.92
C SER A 11 -37.21 -19.26 40.79
N PRO A 12 -37.69 -19.14 39.54
CA PRO A 12 -36.93 -18.36 38.56
C PRO A 12 -36.79 -16.98 39.18
N LYS A 13 -35.55 -16.58 39.47
CA LYS A 13 -35.25 -15.18 39.78
C LYS A 13 -35.98 -14.35 38.74
N PRO A 14 -36.70 -13.28 39.11
CA PRO A 14 -37.24 -12.37 38.12
C PRO A 14 -36.06 -12.03 37.21
N ARG A 15 -36.17 -12.39 35.93
CA ARG A 15 -35.19 -11.98 34.92
C ARG A 15 -35.20 -10.47 35.03
N GLY A 16 -34.22 -9.92 35.75
CA GLY A 16 -34.09 -8.48 35.94
C GLY A 16 -34.17 -7.91 34.55
N ASP A 17 -35.11 -6.97 34.35
CA ASP A 17 -35.33 -6.20 33.14
C ASP A 17 -34.11 -6.31 32.22
N ILE A 18 -34.11 -7.27 31.29
CA ILE A 18 -33.22 -7.21 30.14
C ILE A 18 -33.86 -6.16 29.24
N LYS A 19 -33.88 -4.92 29.75
CA LYS A 19 -33.74 -3.72 28.96
C LYS A 19 -32.29 -3.73 28.48
N MET A 20 -31.92 -4.73 27.67
CA MET A 20 -30.99 -4.42 26.60
C MET A 20 -31.75 -3.39 25.78
N LYS A 21 -31.45 -2.11 26.04
CA LYS A 21 -31.73 -1.03 25.11
C LYS A 21 -30.88 -1.34 23.89
N LEU A 22 -31.27 -2.35 23.11
CA LEU A 22 -30.83 -2.48 21.75
C LEU A 22 -31.37 -1.21 21.11
N ASN A 23 -30.47 -0.25 20.93
CA ASN A 23 -30.77 1.03 20.29
C ASN A 23 -30.95 0.78 18.78
N PHE A 24 -31.72 -0.23 18.39
CA PHE A 24 -32.07 -0.50 17.00
C PHE A 24 -32.69 0.75 16.37
N PHE A 25 -33.43 1.53 17.16
CA PHE A 25 -34.01 2.80 16.72
C PHE A 25 -33.04 3.98 16.63
N LYS A 26 -31.84 3.95 17.24
CA LYS A 26 -30.83 5.00 17.01
C LYS A 26 -30.10 4.83 15.68
N LEU A 27 -30.01 3.61 15.16
CA LEU A 27 -29.38 3.30 13.87
C LEU A 27 -30.14 3.87 12.66
N PHE A 28 -31.40 4.30 12.84
CA PHE A 28 -32.20 4.93 11.79
C PHE A 28 -32.10 6.47 11.78
N GLY A 29 -31.34 7.08 12.70
CA GLY A 29 -31.25 8.53 12.87
C GLY A 29 -29.94 9.13 12.38
N SER A 30 -29.90 9.58 11.12
CA SER A 30 -29.13 10.70 10.56
C SER A 30 -27.61 10.86 10.82
N GLU A 31 -26.94 10.00 11.58
CA GLU A 31 -25.49 10.08 11.78
C GLU A 31 -24.78 9.19 10.76
N ALA A 32 -23.77 9.75 10.09
CA ALA A 32 -22.91 9.01 9.17
C ALA A 32 -22.10 8.00 10.00
N TYR A 33 -22.64 6.80 10.20
CA TYR A 33 -21.97 5.73 10.90
C TYR A 33 -20.67 5.35 10.17
N GLU A 34 -19.62 5.11 10.93
CA GLU A 34 -18.37 4.58 10.38
C GLU A 34 -18.55 3.10 10.00
N ALA A 35 -17.79 2.62 9.01
CA ALA A 35 -17.86 1.22 8.55
C ALA A 35 -17.54 0.21 9.67
N THR A 36 -16.69 0.60 10.61
CA THR A 36 -16.32 -0.15 11.82
C THR A 36 -17.51 -0.33 12.76
N GLU A 37 -18.24 0.75 13.05
CA GLU A 37 -19.42 0.73 13.91
C GLU A 37 -20.54 -0.12 13.28
N MET A 38 -20.74 -0.02 11.96
CA MET A 38 -21.67 -0.89 11.24
C MET A 38 -21.28 -2.37 11.33
N ALA A 39 -19.99 -2.70 11.20
CA ALA A 39 -19.51 -4.07 11.31
C ALA A 39 -19.71 -4.64 12.73
N GLU A 40 -19.48 -3.84 13.78
CA GLU A 40 -19.74 -4.24 15.16
C GLU A 40 -21.23 -4.51 15.43
N GLU A 41 -22.12 -3.66 14.94
CA GLU A 41 -23.56 -3.85 15.11
C GLU A 41 -24.10 -5.04 14.31
N ILE A 42 -23.57 -5.29 13.11
CA ILE A 42 -23.87 -6.50 12.34
C ILE A 42 -23.47 -7.76 13.13
N ALA A 43 -22.28 -7.77 13.73
CA ALA A 43 -21.82 -8.90 14.53
C ALA A 43 -22.74 -9.15 15.75
N LYS A 44 -23.15 -8.10 16.46
CA LYS A 44 -24.10 -8.20 17.59
C LYS A 44 -25.45 -8.75 17.14
N LEU A 45 -25.95 -8.28 15.99
CA LEU A 45 -27.21 -8.77 15.40
C LEU A 45 -27.11 -10.24 14.97
N GLU A 46 -26.00 -10.63 14.37
CA GLU A 46 -25.74 -12.01 13.96
C GLU A 46 -25.76 -12.97 15.15
N GLU A 47 -25.18 -12.55 16.29
CA GLU A 47 -25.24 -13.31 17.54
C GLU A 47 -26.65 -13.33 18.17
N ALA A 48 -27.42 -12.25 18.06
CA ALA A 48 -28.71 -12.10 18.73
C ALA A 48 -29.90 -12.73 17.96
N ILE A 49 -29.88 -12.75 16.62
CA ILE A 49 -30.97 -13.30 15.79
C ILE A 49 -31.35 -14.74 16.17
N PRO A 50 -30.41 -15.67 16.40
CA PRO A 50 -30.74 -17.03 16.85
C PRO A 50 -31.56 -17.06 18.14
N ASP A 51 -31.31 -16.15 19.08
CA ASP A 51 -32.04 -16.10 20.34
C ASP A 51 -33.42 -15.46 20.19
N PHE A 52 -33.56 -14.46 19.32
CA PHE A 52 -34.89 -13.95 18.91
C PHE A 52 -35.72 -15.04 18.21
N ARG A 53 -35.11 -15.86 17.34
CA ARG A 53 -35.78 -17.00 16.70
C ARG A 53 -36.27 -18.02 17.72
N LYS A 54 -35.40 -18.45 18.65
CA LYS A 54 -35.79 -19.36 19.73
C LYS A 54 -36.92 -18.78 20.58
N ALA A 55 -36.89 -17.49 20.88
CA ALA A 55 -37.94 -16.83 21.66
C ALA A 55 -39.29 -16.86 20.92
N ALA A 56 -39.28 -16.59 19.61
CA ALA A 56 -40.47 -16.69 18.76
C ALA A 56 -41.00 -18.13 18.69
N ASP A 57 -40.13 -19.12 18.48
CA ASP A 57 -40.49 -20.55 18.42
C ASP A 57 -41.11 -21.03 19.75
N LEU A 58 -40.53 -20.63 20.88
CA LEU A 58 -41.06 -20.96 22.21
C LEU A 58 -42.43 -20.33 22.46
N ALA A 59 -42.62 -19.06 22.06
CA ALA A 59 -43.91 -18.39 22.17
C ALA A 59 -44.97 -19.02 21.26
N GLU A 60 -44.59 -19.46 20.05
CA GLU A 60 -45.45 -20.20 19.14
C GLU A 60 -45.85 -21.55 19.72
N ALA A 61 -44.89 -22.31 20.24
CA ALA A 61 -45.12 -23.61 20.86
C ALA A 61 -46.12 -23.51 22.01
N GLU A 62 -46.02 -22.44 22.81
CA GLU A 62 -46.95 -22.19 23.92
C GLU A 62 -48.35 -21.82 23.43
N CYS A 63 -48.47 -20.99 22.39
CA CYS A 63 -49.75 -20.72 21.73
C CYS A 63 -50.40 -22.01 21.21
N VAL A 64 -49.62 -22.88 20.55
CA VAL A 64 -50.09 -24.15 20.02
C VAL A 64 -50.53 -25.08 21.14
N ARG A 65 -49.79 -25.14 22.25
CA ARG A 65 -50.13 -25.95 23.44
C ARG A 65 -51.49 -25.53 24.01
N ILE A 66 -51.70 -24.24 24.23
CA ILE A 66 -52.97 -23.71 24.80
C ILE A 66 -54.13 -23.92 23.81
N ARG A 67 -53.92 -23.69 22.50
CA ARG A 67 -54.93 -23.96 21.46
C ARG A 67 -55.33 -25.44 21.41
N ARG A 68 -54.38 -26.36 21.58
CA ARG A 68 -54.68 -27.80 21.66
C ARG A 68 -55.52 -28.15 22.89
N MET A 69 -55.25 -27.56 24.05
CA MET A 69 -56.08 -27.74 25.25
C MET A 69 -57.51 -27.25 25.03
N LYS A 70 -57.68 -26.09 24.36
CA LYS A 70 -58.99 -25.56 23.96
C LYS A 70 -59.78 -26.53 23.07
N ILE A 71 -59.14 -27.12 22.07
CA ILE A 71 -59.79 -28.08 21.14
C ILE A 71 -60.09 -29.41 21.84
N GLY A 72 -59.18 -29.88 22.70
CA GLY A 72 -59.29 -31.15 23.42
C GLY A 72 -60.23 -31.12 24.63
N GLY A 73 -60.90 -30.00 24.91
CA GLY A 73 -61.82 -29.86 26.05
C GLY A 73 -61.12 -29.86 27.42
N GLY A 74 -59.83 -29.53 27.47
CA GLY A 74 -59.09 -29.36 28.73
C GLY A 74 -59.40 -28.02 29.40
N ASP A 75 -59.06 -27.89 30.67
CA ASP A 75 -59.15 -26.61 31.39
C ASP A 75 -58.17 -25.59 30.79
N PHE A 76 -58.70 -24.47 30.27
CA PHE A 76 -57.90 -23.36 29.78
C PHE A 76 -58.59 -22.02 30.06
N SER A 77 -57.80 -20.96 30.21
CA SER A 77 -58.30 -19.58 30.33
C SER A 77 -58.18 -18.84 28.99
N GLU A 78 -59.25 -18.16 28.57
CA GLU A 78 -59.20 -17.29 27.37
C GLU A 78 -58.18 -16.16 27.53
N LYS A 79 -57.99 -15.65 28.75
CA LYS A 79 -56.96 -14.64 29.03
C LYS A 79 -55.54 -15.18 28.82
N GLU A 80 -55.29 -16.44 29.19
CA GLU A 80 -53.98 -17.06 28.98
C GLU A 80 -53.68 -17.22 27.48
N LEU A 81 -54.67 -17.63 26.70
CA LEU A 81 -54.57 -17.72 25.25
C LEU A 81 -54.29 -16.35 24.60
N GLU A 82 -54.97 -15.30 25.04
CA GLU A 82 -54.76 -13.93 24.56
C GLU A 82 -53.36 -13.41 24.93
N THR A 83 -52.90 -13.67 26.16
CA THR A 83 -51.55 -13.27 26.58
C THR A 83 -50.45 -13.99 25.80
N ALA A 84 -50.61 -15.29 25.54
CA ALA A 84 -49.66 -16.07 24.76
C ALA A 84 -49.61 -15.57 23.31
N GLN A 85 -50.76 -15.25 22.71
CA GLN A 85 -50.82 -14.68 21.36
C GLN A 85 -50.09 -13.35 21.27
N ARG A 86 -50.33 -12.43 22.22
CA ARG A 86 -49.61 -11.15 22.28
C ARG A 86 -48.10 -11.34 22.43
N GLN A 87 -47.66 -12.32 23.23
CA GLN A 87 -46.23 -12.63 23.38
C GLN A 87 -45.62 -13.17 22.09
N TYR A 88 -46.33 -14.04 21.38
CA TYR A 88 -45.90 -14.55 20.08
C TYR A 88 -45.81 -13.44 19.03
N ASP A 89 -46.84 -12.59 18.93
CA ASP A 89 -46.86 -11.49 17.97
C ASP A 89 -45.71 -10.50 18.24
N ASN A 90 -45.47 -10.17 19.51
CA ASN A 90 -44.34 -9.31 19.89
C ASN A 90 -42.98 -9.95 19.57
N ALA A 91 -42.76 -11.22 19.93
CA ALA A 91 -41.51 -11.91 19.65
C ALA A 91 -41.23 -12.03 18.15
N ARG A 92 -42.28 -12.20 17.34
CA ARG A 92 -42.18 -12.22 15.88
C ARG A 92 -41.84 -10.84 15.30
N LEU A 93 -42.43 -9.77 15.84
CA LEU A 93 -42.09 -8.41 15.44
C LEU A 93 -40.64 -8.06 15.78
N ASP A 94 -40.16 -8.45 16.97
CA ASP A 94 -38.77 -8.24 17.40
C ASP A 94 -37.79 -8.99 16.47
N LEU A 95 -38.09 -10.25 16.14
CA LEU A 95 -37.30 -11.03 15.19
C LEU A 95 -37.26 -10.37 13.81
N GLN A 96 -38.43 -9.97 13.29
CA GLN A 96 -38.52 -9.33 11.99
C GLN A 96 -37.73 -8.02 11.94
N ALA A 97 -37.80 -7.21 13.00
CA ALA A 97 -37.06 -5.96 13.12
C ALA A 97 -35.54 -6.19 13.19
N ALA A 98 -35.10 -7.22 13.92
CA ALA A 98 -33.68 -7.59 13.97
C ALA A 98 -33.17 -8.06 12.61
N GLU A 99 -33.92 -8.92 11.92
CA GLU A 99 -33.56 -9.44 10.59
C GLU A 99 -33.54 -8.33 9.52
N SER A 100 -34.50 -7.42 9.52
CA SER A 100 -34.50 -6.29 8.57
C SER A 100 -33.33 -5.35 8.84
N SER A 101 -33.06 -5.03 10.11
CA SER A 101 -31.96 -4.13 10.49
C SER A 101 -30.61 -4.73 10.11
N PHE A 102 -30.44 -6.06 10.28
CA PHE A 102 -29.25 -6.78 9.85
C PHE A 102 -29.04 -6.68 8.34
N GLN A 103 -30.08 -6.92 7.53
CA GLN A 103 -29.97 -6.83 6.07
C GLN A 103 -29.67 -5.40 5.60
N ASP A 104 -30.31 -4.40 6.20
CA ASP A 104 -30.10 -2.99 5.86
C ASP A 104 -28.66 -2.54 6.16
N LEU A 105 -28.14 -2.87 7.34
CA LEU A 105 -26.76 -2.54 7.72
C LEU A 105 -25.75 -3.28 6.84
N LEU A 106 -26.00 -4.56 6.54
CA LEU A 106 -25.14 -5.36 5.68
C LEU A 106 -25.13 -4.84 4.24
N GLY A 107 -26.27 -4.35 3.73
CA GLY A 107 -26.35 -3.66 2.45
C GLY A 107 -25.48 -2.39 2.43
N LYS A 108 -25.66 -1.51 3.42
CA LYS A 108 -24.90 -0.26 3.54
C LYS A 108 -23.39 -0.50 3.68
N LEU A 109 -22.99 -1.46 4.51
CA LEU A 109 -21.57 -1.78 4.71
C LEU A 109 -20.94 -2.28 3.41
N LYS A 110 -21.65 -3.11 2.63
CA LYS A 110 -21.17 -3.56 1.32
C LYS A 110 -20.98 -2.42 0.34
N GLU A 111 -21.90 -1.46 0.32
CA GLU A 111 -21.78 -0.28 -0.55
C GLU A 111 -20.57 0.58 -0.17
N ILE A 112 -20.37 0.84 1.12
CA ILE A 112 -19.22 1.61 1.61
C ILE A 112 -17.91 0.91 1.28
N VAL A 113 -17.81 -0.39 1.58
CA VAL A 113 -16.61 -1.19 1.28
C VAL A 113 -16.34 -1.22 -0.22
N ALA A 114 -17.37 -1.33 -1.06
CA ALA A 114 -17.19 -1.30 -2.52
C ALA A 114 -16.65 0.05 -3.01
N VAL A 115 -17.16 1.16 -2.47
CA VAL A 115 -16.69 2.51 -2.79
C VAL A 115 -15.25 2.72 -2.34
N ASP A 116 -14.90 2.30 -1.12
CA ASP A 116 -13.54 2.49 -0.61
C ASP A 116 -12.53 1.59 -1.32
N LEU A 117 -12.90 0.34 -1.64
CA LEU A 117 -12.08 -0.54 -2.47
C LEU A 117 -11.80 0.06 -3.85
N GLU A 118 -12.79 0.72 -4.46
CA GLU A 118 -12.60 1.36 -5.76
C GLU A 118 -11.67 2.58 -5.68
N LYS A 119 -11.77 3.39 -4.62
CA LYS A 119 -10.83 4.48 -4.37
C LYS A 119 -9.41 3.97 -4.16
N GLU A 120 -9.23 2.92 -3.36
CA GLU A 120 -7.92 2.33 -3.11
C GLU A 120 -7.29 1.79 -4.40
N LYS A 121 -8.08 1.15 -5.27
CA LYS A 121 -7.62 0.72 -6.60
C LYS A 121 -7.16 1.90 -7.44
N GLN A 122 -7.93 2.98 -7.50
CA GLN A 122 -7.57 4.17 -8.27
C GLN A 122 -6.27 4.81 -7.78
N ILE A 123 -6.08 4.88 -6.44
CA ILE A 123 -4.85 5.38 -5.84
C ILE A 123 -3.67 4.45 -6.20
N ALA A 124 -3.82 3.14 -6.03
CA ALA A 124 -2.79 2.17 -6.36
C ALA A 124 -2.43 2.18 -7.85
N GLU A 125 -3.40 2.39 -8.74
CA GLU A 125 -3.16 2.53 -10.18
C GLU A 125 -2.41 3.81 -10.51
N ALA A 126 -2.74 4.93 -9.87
CA ALA A 126 -2.03 6.19 -10.01
C ALA A 126 -0.57 6.07 -9.54
N ASP A 127 -0.35 5.48 -8.36
CA ASP A 127 1.00 5.24 -7.82
C ASP A 127 1.81 4.31 -8.73
N ARG A 128 1.18 3.26 -9.28
CA ARG A 128 1.82 2.36 -10.23
C ARG A 128 2.24 3.07 -11.52
N LEU A 129 1.43 4.02 -12.00
CA LEU A 129 1.77 4.83 -13.18
C LEU A 129 2.93 5.79 -12.87
N ALA A 130 2.88 6.49 -11.74
CA ALA A 130 3.97 7.37 -11.30
C ALA A 130 5.30 6.62 -11.14
N LEU A 131 5.29 5.45 -10.48
CA LEU A 131 6.47 4.60 -10.35
C LEU A 131 6.97 4.10 -11.71
N LYS A 132 6.08 3.83 -12.66
CA LYS A 132 6.47 3.42 -14.00
C LYS A 132 7.17 4.56 -14.76
N GLU A 133 6.70 5.79 -14.59
CA GLU A 133 7.34 7.00 -15.14
C GLU A 133 8.72 7.21 -14.49
N GLU A 134 8.83 7.16 -13.17
CA GLU A 134 10.12 7.26 -12.48
C GLU A 134 11.10 6.18 -12.95
N VAL A 135 10.67 4.92 -13.03
CA VAL A 135 11.52 3.83 -13.54
C VAL A 135 11.97 4.10 -14.97
N SER A 136 11.11 4.68 -15.82
CA SER A 136 11.49 5.04 -17.19
C SER A 136 12.55 6.15 -17.21
N GLU A 137 12.44 7.17 -16.35
CA GLU A 137 13.44 8.22 -16.20
C GLU A 137 14.78 7.66 -15.71
N TRP A 138 14.76 6.80 -14.69
CA TRP A 138 15.97 6.15 -14.18
C TRP A 138 16.64 5.27 -15.23
N LYS A 139 15.86 4.56 -16.05
CA LYS A 139 16.40 3.76 -17.16
C LYS A 139 17.09 4.65 -18.20
N GLU A 140 16.45 5.73 -18.62
CA GLU A 140 17.08 6.70 -19.54
C GLU A 140 18.39 7.25 -18.96
N ASP A 141 18.41 7.60 -17.68
CA ASP A 141 19.59 8.12 -17.00
C ASP A 141 20.74 7.10 -16.93
N VAL A 142 20.42 5.83 -16.69
CA VAL A 142 21.41 4.73 -16.74
C VAL A 142 21.99 4.59 -18.14
N VAL A 143 21.14 4.63 -19.17
CA VAL A 143 21.57 4.57 -20.58
C VAL A 143 22.49 5.75 -20.93
N ARG A 144 22.14 6.97 -20.52
CA ARG A 144 22.98 8.17 -20.73
C ARG A 144 24.33 8.05 -20.01
N LYS A 145 24.35 7.56 -18.77
CA LYS A 145 25.60 7.32 -18.01
C LYS A 145 26.45 6.22 -18.63
N ALA A 146 25.83 5.17 -19.17
CA ALA A 146 26.52 4.11 -19.91
C ALA A 146 27.18 4.66 -21.18
N ALA A 147 26.48 5.50 -21.94
CA ALA A 147 27.02 6.18 -23.12
C ALA A 147 28.22 7.08 -22.75
N ALA A 148 28.12 7.83 -21.65
CA ALA A 148 29.22 8.66 -21.15
C ALA A 148 30.45 7.87 -20.71
N LEU A 149 30.23 6.73 -20.05
CA LEU A 149 31.31 5.79 -19.70
C LEU A 149 31.99 5.26 -20.96
N GLN A 150 31.22 4.89 -21.99
CA GLN A 150 31.76 4.37 -23.23
C GLN A 150 32.54 5.44 -24.02
N ALA A 151 32.03 6.67 -24.10
CA ALA A 151 32.75 7.79 -24.70
C ALA A 151 34.11 8.02 -24.00
N SER A 152 34.12 8.02 -22.66
CA SER A 152 35.34 8.18 -21.86
C SER A 152 36.34 7.03 -22.08
N ARG A 153 35.87 5.81 -22.29
CA ARG A 153 36.75 4.67 -22.63
C ARG A 153 37.40 4.82 -23.99
N ILE A 154 36.64 5.27 -24.99
CA ILE A 154 37.16 5.57 -26.33
C ILE A 154 38.22 6.66 -26.25
N ALA A 155 37.95 7.72 -25.47
CA ALA A 155 38.89 8.81 -25.21
C ALA A 155 40.25 8.36 -24.67
N LEU A 156 40.23 7.39 -23.76
CA LEU A 156 41.43 6.87 -23.09
C LEU A 156 42.17 5.80 -23.92
N GLY A 157 41.76 5.55 -25.17
CA GLY A 157 42.39 4.58 -26.07
C GLY A 157 42.00 3.12 -25.80
N GLY A 158 41.00 2.87 -24.95
CA GLY A 158 40.53 1.53 -24.58
C GLY A 158 39.42 0.96 -25.47
N GLY A 159 39.04 1.65 -26.56
CA GLY A 159 37.84 1.38 -27.35
C GLY A 159 37.75 0.00 -28.02
N HIS A 160 38.85 -0.74 -28.14
CA HIS A 160 38.89 -2.07 -28.78
C HIS A 160 39.13 -3.25 -27.83
N ALA A 161 39.43 -3.01 -26.56
CA ALA A 161 39.85 -4.07 -25.63
C ALA A 161 38.79 -4.49 -24.60
N MET A 162 37.68 -3.74 -24.47
CA MET A 162 36.70 -3.95 -23.39
C MET A 162 35.28 -4.05 -23.92
N PRO A 163 34.42 -4.92 -23.33
CA PRO A 163 33.03 -5.07 -23.75
C PRO A 163 32.24 -3.77 -23.56
N VAL A 164 31.39 -3.47 -24.55
CA VAL A 164 30.44 -2.36 -24.51
C VAL A 164 29.33 -2.72 -23.55
N TYR A 165 29.13 -1.91 -22.51
CA TYR A 165 27.99 -2.04 -21.60
C TYR A 165 26.96 -1.00 -21.98
N THR A 166 25.89 -1.42 -22.67
CA THR A 166 24.83 -0.51 -23.10
C THR A 166 23.66 -0.48 -22.11
N PHE A 167 23.48 -1.52 -21.29
CA PHE A 167 22.31 -1.70 -20.38
C PHE A 167 20.95 -1.50 -21.07
N CYS A 168 20.91 -1.51 -22.41
CA CYS A 168 19.71 -1.30 -23.19
C CYS A 168 18.93 -2.62 -23.28
N GLU A 169 17.67 -2.59 -22.87
CA GLU A 169 16.75 -3.72 -22.93
C GLU A 169 15.82 -3.63 -24.15
N ASN A 170 15.72 -2.47 -24.78
CA ASN A 170 14.86 -2.24 -25.94
C ASN A 170 15.53 -1.36 -27.04
N PRO A 171 14.96 -1.35 -28.26
CA PRO A 171 15.53 -0.57 -29.37
C PRO A 171 15.55 0.95 -29.16
N GLN A 172 14.62 1.49 -28.36
CA GLN A 172 14.55 2.92 -28.07
C GLN A 172 15.70 3.38 -27.17
N GLU A 173 16.01 2.58 -26.14
CA GLU A 173 17.17 2.77 -25.28
C GLU A 173 18.48 2.65 -26.07
N GLU A 174 18.57 1.70 -27.00
CA GLU A 174 19.73 1.57 -27.88
C GLU A 174 19.90 2.79 -28.81
N GLU A 175 18.80 3.33 -29.34
CA GLU A 175 18.82 4.56 -30.11
C GLU A 175 19.29 5.75 -29.26
N LEU A 176 18.74 5.92 -28.06
CA LEU A 176 19.16 6.95 -27.11
C LEU A 176 20.65 6.84 -26.76
N PHE A 177 21.13 5.61 -26.48
CA PHE A 177 22.54 5.33 -26.21
C PHE A 177 23.42 5.79 -27.36
N ASN A 178 23.08 5.39 -28.59
CA ASN A 178 23.88 5.70 -29.78
C ASN A 178 23.88 7.19 -30.11
N GLN A 179 22.74 7.88 -29.93
CA GLN A 179 22.63 9.33 -30.10
C GLN A 179 23.52 10.07 -29.09
N GLU A 180 23.46 9.70 -27.81
CA GLU A 180 24.27 10.31 -26.75
C GLU A 180 25.76 10.03 -26.91
N LEU A 181 26.13 8.79 -27.22
CA LEU A 181 27.52 8.43 -27.51
C LEU A 181 28.06 9.24 -28.69
N SER A 182 27.30 9.36 -29.76
CA SER A 182 27.67 10.16 -30.94
C SER A 182 27.81 11.64 -30.59
N ARG A 183 26.92 12.19 -29.75
CA ARG A 183 26.99 13.58 -29.27
C ARG A 183 28.26 13.82 -28.47
N LEU A 184 28.57 12.95 -27.52
CA LEU A 184 29.74 13.06 -26.65
C LEU A 184 31.06 12.90 -27.43
N LEU A 185 31.13 11.96 -28.36
CA LEU A 185 32.30 11.80 -29.24
C LEU A 185 32.50 13.03 -30.14
N LYS A 186 31.42 13.62 -30.67
CA LYS A 186 31.50 14.88 -31.44
C LYS A 186 31.99 16.03 -30.56
N GLN A 187 31.47 16.18 -29.34
CA GLN A 187 31.95 17.19 -28.40
C GLN A 187 33.44 17.01 -28.07
N GLN A 188 33.90 15.76 -27.96
CA GLN A 188 35.30 15.46 -27.74
C GLN A 188 36.19 15.72 -28.96
N SER A 189 35.66 15.52 -30.18
CA SER A 189 36.38 15.80 -31.43
C SER A 189 36.63 17.30 -31.71
N HIS A 190 35.97 18.18 -30.94
CA HIS A 190 36.37 19.58 -30.87
C HIS A 190 37.56 19.71 -29.90
N PRO A 191 38.73 20.19 -30.36
CA PRO A 191 39.99 20.18 -29.60
C PRO A 191 39.88 21.15 -28.44
N THR A 192 39.39 20.65 -27.31
CA THR A 192 39.09 21.44 -26.13
C THR A 192 40.35 21.52 -25.29
N TYR A 193 40.81 22.74 -25.04
CA TYR A 193 41.73 23.25 -24.00
C TYR A 193 42.78 22.31 -23.40
N PHE A 194 42.43 21.12 -22.93
CA PHE A 194 43.31 20.08 -22.41
C PHE A 194 44.34 19.56 -23.41
N GLU A 195 43.98 19.31 -24.66
CA GLU A 195 44.96 18.89 -25.69
C GLU A 195 45.96 20.01 -25.98
N LYS A 196 45.46 21.24 -26.23
CA LYS A 196 46.32 22.43 -26.38
C LYS A 196 47.15 22.74 -25.12
N LYS A 197 46.61 22.53 -23.93
CA LYS A 197 47.32 22.75 -22.65
C LYS A 197 48.40 21.71 -22.43
N ARG A 198 48.14 20.45 -22.80
CA ARG A 198 49.14 19.37 -22.79
C ARG A 198 50.24 19.64 -23.81
N GLU A 199 49.89 20.03 -25.03
CA GLU A 199 50.85 20.44 -26.06
C GLU A 199 51.69 21.64 -25.60
N LEU A 200 51.06 22.66 -24.99
CA LEU A 200 51.75 23.84 -24.49
C LEU A 200 52.68 23.51 -23.31
N HIS A 201 52.28 22.63 -22.39
CA HIS A 201 53.16 22.15 -21.33
C HIS A 201 54.37 21.38 -21.89
N GLN A 202 54.14 20.47 -22.84
CA GLN A 202 55.22 19.72 -23.50
C GLN A 202 56.15 20.63 -24.29
N HIS A 203 55.63 21.71 -24.88
CA HIS A 203 56.44 22.72 -25.57
C HIS A 203 57.26 23.56 -24.59
N GLN A 204 56.67 23.98 -23.47
CA GLN A 204 57.38 24.73 -22.41
C GLN A 204 58.50 23.90 -21.76
N GLU A 205 58.28 22.61 -21.52
CA GLU A 205 59.32 21.72 -21.01
C GLU A 205 60.48 21.55 -22.00
N ARG A 206 60.17 21.35 -23.29
CA ARG A 206 61.20 21.30 -24.35
C ARG A 206 62.05 22.57 -24.37
N LEU A 207 61.40 23.75 -24.31
CA LEU A 207 62.11 25.03 -24.26
C LEU A 207 62.99 25.15 -23.01
N ARG A 208 62.50 24.77 -21.83
CA ARG A 208 63.29 24.80 -20.59
C ARG A 208 64.53 23.91 -20.69
N VAL A 209 64.38 22.69 -21.23
CA VAL A 209 65.50 21.76 -21.43
C VAL A 209 66.52 22.33 -22.41
N THR A 210 66.09 22.96 -23.51
CA THR A 210 67.02 23.60 -24.45
C THR A 210 67.73 24.81 -23.85
N THR A 211 67.04 25.63 -23.05
CA THR A 211 67.66 26.79 -22.39
C THR A 211 68.66 26.36 -21.32
N VAL A 212 68.35 25.32 -20.54
CA VAL A 212 69.30 24.76 -19.56
C VAL A 212 70.51 24.15 -20.25
N LYS A 213 70.33 23.47 -21.39
CA LYS A 213 71.45 22.94 -22.17
C LYS A 213 72.35 24.08 -22.71
N SER A 214 71.77 25.12 -23.30
CA SER A 214 72.56 26.23 -23.84
C SER A 214 73.26 27.05 -22.75
N THR A 215 72.67 27.20 -21.57
CA THR A 215 73.36 27.87 -20.44
C THR A 215 74.50 27.04 -19.89
N VAL A 216 74.34 25.71 -19.78
CA VAL A 216 75.42 24.81 -19.39
C VAL A 216 76.55 24.82 -20.41
N GLU A 217 76.24 24.78 -21.71
CA GLU A 217 77.23 24.89 -22.78
C GLU A 217 77.99 26.22 -22.71
N ASN A 218 77.28 27.34 -22.50
CA ASN A 218 77.91 28.65 -22.35
C ASN A 218 78.84 28.70 -21.13
N LEU A 219 78.40 28.20 -19.97
CA LEU A 219 79.23 28.15 -18.75
C LEU A 219 80.47 27.26 -18.93
N LEU A 220 80.34 26.13 -19.64
CA LEU A 220 81.48 25.28 -19.99
C LEU A 220 82.47 26.01 -20.90
N THR A 221 81.99 26.75 -21.91
CA THR A 221 82.88 27.55 -22.76
C THR A 221 83.54 28.71 -22.01
N GLU A 222 82.86 29.34 -21.07
CA GLU A 222 83.44 30.38 -20.21
C GLU A 222 84.51 29.82 -19.28
N ALA A 223 84.24 28.67 -18.63
CA ALA A 223 85.21 27.99 -17.78
C ALA A 223 86.46 27.55 -18.56
N GLN A 224 86.28 27.03 -19.78
CA GLN A 224 87.38 26.68 -20.68
C GLN A 224 88.20 27.91 -21.10
N LYS A 225 87.55 29.04 -21.40
CA LYS A 225 88.24 30.31 -21.67
C LYS A 225 89.03 30.81 -20.46
N GLN A 226 88.47 30.72 -19.26
CA GLN A 226 89.15 31.12 -18.02
C GLN A 226 90.37 30.25 -17.70
N GLN A 227 90.30 28.94 -17.98
CA GLN A 227 91.44 28.03 -17.88
C GLN A 227 92.53 28.32 -18.91
N ALA A 228 92.17 28.71 -20.14
CA ALA A 228 93.12 29.08 -21.19
C ALA A 228 93.83 30.42 -20.95
N VAL A 229 93.25 31.32 -20.15
CA VAL A 229 93.86 32.61 -19.75
C VAL A 229 94.75 32.47 -18.50
N SER A 230 94.63 31.36 -17.78
CA SER A 230 95.39 31.08 -16.55
C SER A 230 96.63 30.19 -16.76
N GLN A 231 97.00 29.92 -18.03
CA GLN A 231 98.27 29.29 -18.46
C GLN A 231 99.14 30.32 -19.16
#